data_AF-A0A7C6Q376-F1
#
_entry.id   AF-A0A7C6Q376-F1
#
_cell.length_a   1.000
_cell.length_b   1.000
_cell.length_c   1.000
_cell.angle_alpha   90.00
_cell.angle_beta   90.00
_cell.angle_gamma   90.00
#
_symmetry.space_group_name_H-M   'P 1'
#
loop_
_entity.id
_entity.type
_entity.pdbx_description
1 polymer ?
#
loop_
_entity_poly.entity_id
_entity_poly.type
_entity_poly.pdbx_seq_one_letter_code
_entity_poly.pdbx_strand_id
1 'polypeptide(L)'
;KIVGLEIQWDSINRKVNMLQQIGSNRGAGFRYKKNLKSIKRTIKPPEATVLYAYGKNGLSIADFNDGKEYLEDYSWYTSQGLTLTEAKAKFRKEYIWQDDRFILTQNLLDAAKKKLAELSQPIISYECSVLDLSSITGLSEDKFFIGDTVRVYDSELKIDVMTRILRIKRYPKEPWKNEVELSYIIPGLQDTEEQSISSDIAAAQPSMLFGTNNQQLTITTTQQYPISLSITNFSSTNAQIGLMIVGQASAALVLTVKFFHAGAQIGPTIQQQCQAGYNTIGVPFVLAQIQQGSAMLDVQMYTSTGTFTIAAQHLQFYVYATNLLGGVGTEAPRVNWEENIDVKVLQLNMVASAETQLPITIGNEEVIKLEQIATSAIVTLS
;
A
#
# COMPACT_ATOMS: atom_id res chain seq x y z
N LYS A 1 0.40 22.53 11.05
CA LYS A 1 1.81 22.90 10.73
C LYS A 1 1.93 22.86 9.20
N ILE A 2 2.46 23.90 8.54
CA ILE A 2 2.53 23.96 7.06
C ILE A 2 3.81 23.31 6.50
N VAL A 3 4.95 23.41 7.21
CA VAL A 3 6.26 22.97 6.69
C VAL A 3 6.99 21.95 7.57
N GLY A 4 6.44 21.58 8.73
CA GLY A 4 7.08 20.61 9.65
C GLY A 4 8.34 21.10 10.38
N LEU A 5 8.89 22.27 10.05
CA LEU A 5 10.12 22.83 10.64
C LEU A 5 9.87 23.60 11.95
N GLU A 6 10.90 23.67 12.81
CA GLU A 6 10.98 24.52 14.00
C GLU A 6 11.54 25.91 13.65
N ILE A 7 11.02 26.94 14.32
CA ILE A 7 11.39 28.34 14.07
C ILE A 7 12.26 28.84 15.23
N GLN A 8 13.48 29.27 14.93
CA GLN A 8 14.38 29.92 15.87
C GLN A 8 14.55 31.40 15.51
N TRP A 9 14.22 32.27 16.46
CA TRP A 9 14.40 33.71 16.33
C TRP A 9 15.80 34.12 16.79
N ASP A 10 16.57 34.70 15.89
CA ASP A 10 17.81 35.41 16.23
C ASP A 10 17.54 36.90 16.25
N SER A 11 17.10 37.39 17.41
CA SER A 11 16.75 38.79 17.61
C SER A 11 17.95 39.73 17.49
N ILE A 12 19.17 39.25 17.74
CA ILE A 12 20.39 40.06 17.66
C ILE A 12 20.71 40.36 16.20
N ASN A 13 20.70 39.33 15.35
CA ASN A 13 21.00 39.47 13.93
C ASN A 13 19.77 39.78 13.07
N ARG A 14 18.57 39.85 13.68
CA ARG A 14 17.27 40.03 12.99
C ARG A 14 17.03 38.95 11.92
N LYS A 15 17.35 37.70 12.25
CA LYS A 15 17.18 36.55 11.37
C LYS A 15 16.16 35.57 11.95
N VAL A 16 15.51 34.83 11.05
CA VAL A 16 14.63 33.72 11.39
C VAL A 16 15.23 32.46 10.78
N ASN A 17 15.65 31.54 11.62
CA ASN A 17 16.18 30.25 11.17
C ASN A 17 15.03 29.24 11.17
N MET A 18 14.86 28.53 10.06
CA MET A 18 13.96 27.39 9.94
C MET A 18 14.80 26.12 10.00
N LEU A 19 14.64 25.35 11.07
CA LEU A 19 15.47 24.18 11.36
C LEU A 19 14.59 22.93 11.44
N GLN A 20 15.12 21.77 11.07
CA GLN A 20 14.41 20.50 11.33
C GLN A 20 14.18 20.29 12.83
N GLN A 21 15.18 20.64 13.65
CA GLN A 21 15.11 20.54 15.10
C GLN A 21 16.05 21.57 15.76
N ILE A 22 15.58 22.23 16.82
CA ILE A 22 16.37 23.13 17.67
C ILE A 22 16.96 22.35 18.84
N GLY A 23 18.23 22.61 19.16
CA GLY A 23 18.92 22.01 20.30
C GLY A 23 19.65 20.72 19.96
N SER A 24 20.36 20.16 20.94
CA SER A 24 21.19 18.97 20.77
C SER A 24 21.26 18.16 22.07
N ASN A 25 21.64 16.89 22.00
CA ASN A 25 21.93 16.11 23.20
C ASN A 25 23.36 16.41 23.68
N ARG A 26 23.48 17.21 24.76
CA ARG A 26 24.76 17.59 25.38
C ARG A 26 25.15 16.74 26.59
N GLY A 27 24.37 15.70 26.89
CA GLY A 27 24.55 14.89 28.11
C GLY A 27 24.06 15.55 29.39
N ALA A 28 23.40 16.71 29.30
CA ALA A 28 22.85 17.39 30.47
C ALA A 28 21.76 16.56 31.15
N GLY A 29 21.85 16.46 32.46
CA GLY A 29 20.97 15.62 33.27
C GLY A 29 20.43 16.34 34.49
N PHE A 30 19.14 16.19 34.73
CA PHE A 30 18.44 16.70 35.91
C PHE A 30 18.24 15.54 36.87
N ARG A 31 19.00 15.54 37.97
CA ARG A 31 19.01 14.44 38.93
C ARG A 31 18.50 14.90 40.29
N TYR A 32 17.64 14.08 40.87
CA TYR A 32 17.24 14.21 42.27
C TYR A 32 18.47 14.23 43.18
N LYS A 33 18.46 15.09 44.21
CA LYS A 33 19.60 15.39 45.12
C LYS A 33 20.84 16.05 44.47
N LYS A 34 20.80 16.41 43.18
CA LYS A 34 21.84 17.24 42.52
C LYS A 34 21.27 18.61 42.15
N ASN A 35 20.73 18.74 40.94
CA ASN A 35 20.26 19.99 40.34
C ASN A 35 18.74 20.05 40.19
N LEU A 36 18.02 18.95 40.44
CA LEU A 36 16.56 18.92 40.42
C LEU A 36 16.00 19.32 41.79
N LYS A 37 15.28 20.45 41.86
CA LYS A 37 14.66 20.95 43.10
C LYS A 37 13.27 20.37 43.31
N SER A 38 12.49 20.34 42.25
CA SER A 38 11.14 19.78 42.26
C SER A 38 10.81 19.22 40.89
N ILE A 39 9.98 18.19 40.88
CA ILE A 39 9.41 17.61 39.68
C ILE A 39 7.91 17.44 39.88
N LYS A 40 7.14 17.90 38.92
CA LYS A 40 5.70 17.72 38.87
C LYS A 40 5.36 16.95 37.61
N ARG A 41 4.84 15.74 37.79
CA ARG A 41 4.28 14.92 36.71
C ARG A 41 2.79 15.22 36.60
N THR A 42 2.36 15.67 35.44
CA THR A 42 0.94 15.86 35.12
C THR A 42 0.55 14.87 34.04
N ILE A 43 -0.54 14.13 34.24
CA ILE A 43 -1.05 13.16 33.27
C ILE A 43 -2.44 13.64 32.84
N LYS A 44 -2.58 14.00 31.57
CA LYS A 44 -3.90 14.13 30.94
C LYS A 44 -4.29 12.74 30.42
N PRO A 45 -5.44 12.18 30.82
CA PRO A 45 -5.89 10.88 30.31
C PRO A 45 -6.13 10.94 28.79
N PRO A 46 -6.20 9.77 28.11
CA PRO A 46 -6.53 9.70 26.68
C PRO A 46 -7.74 10.55 26.33
N GLU A 47 -7.66 11.22 25.18
CA GLU A 47 -8.73 12.08 24.68
C GLU A 47 -9.85 11.26 24.06
N ALA A 48 -9.50 10.20 23.33
CA ALA A 48 -10.44 9.28 22.70
C ALA A 48 -9.92 7.84 22.78
N THR A 49 -10.79 6.88 23.05
CA THR A 49 -10.49 5.44 22.90
C THR A 49 -11.27 4.82 21.75
N VAL A 50 -12.22 5.56 21.19
CA VAL A 50 -13.04 5.18 20.04
C VAL A 50 -13.07 6.34 19.06
N LEU A 51 -12.73 6.07 17.80
CA LEU A 51 -12.69 7.07 16.73
C LEU A 51 -13.66 6.69 15.61
N TYR A 52 -14.65 7.55 15.37
CA TYR A 52 -15.48 7.53 14.17
C TYR A 52 -14.84 8.44 13.13
N ALA A 53 -14.50 7.88 11.96
CA ALA A 53 -13.82 8.61 10.90
C ALA A 53 -14.70 8.71 9.66
N TYR A 54 -14.93 9.94 9.20
CA TYR A 54 -15.73 10.24 8.02
C TYR A 54 -14.92 11.08 7.02
N GLY A 55 -14.87 10.62 5.77
CA GLY A 55 -14.30 11.32 4.63
C GLY A 55 -15.35 12.11 3.86
N LYS A 56 -14.98 12.50 2.63
CA LYS A 56 -15.84 13.26 1.72
C LYS A 56 -17.18 12.56 1.50
N ASN A 57 -18.27 13.33 1.46
CA ASN A 57 -19.63 12.83 1.24
C ASN A 57 -20.08 11.74 2.24
N GLY A 58 -19.51 11.72 3.46
CA GLY A 58 -19.86 10.73 4.48
C GLY A 58 -19.20 9.36 4.30
N LEU A 59 -18.12 9.28 3.52
CA LEU A 59 -17.31 8.06 3.36
C LEU A 59 -16.89 7.51 4.73
N SER A 60 -17.30 6.27 5.06
CA SER A 60 -16.96 5.64 6.35
C SER A 60 -15.88 4.58 6.19
N ILE A 61 -15.27 4.17 7.30
CA ILE A 61 -14.25 3.10 7.32
C ILE A 61 -14.84 1.67 7.34
N ALA A 62 -16.17 1.53 7.40
CA ALA A 62 -16.82 0.24 7.68
C ALA A 62 -16.45 -0.86 6.67
N ASP A 63 -16.40 -0.52 5.38
CA ASP A 63 -16.09 -1.47 4.30
C ASP A 63 -14.71 -2.13 4.44
N PHE A 64 -13.78 -1.47 5.14
CA PHE A 64 -12.40 -1.93 5.33
C PHE A 64 -12.08 -2.22 6.82
N ASN A 65 -13.10 -2.28 7.68
CA ASN A 65 -12.95 -2.46 9.12
C ASN A 65 -14.01 -3.42 9.67
N ASP A 66 -14.21 -4.56 8.98
CA ASP A 66 -15.14 -5.63 9.37
C ASP A 66 -16.58 -5.15 9.62
N GLY A 67 -17.04 -4.15 8.85
CA GLY A 67 -18.36 -3.54 8.98
C GLY A 67 -18.52 -2.58 10.17
N LYS A 68 -17.44 -2.31 10.92
CA LYS A 68 -17.46 -1.35 12.04
C LYS A 68 -17.12 0.05 11.56
N GLU A 69 -17.99 1.01 11.85
CA GLU A 69 -17.79 2.42 11.52
C GLU A 69 -16.75 3.14 12.39
N TYR A 70 -16.22 2.47 13.42
CA TYR A 70 -15.27 3.04 14.35
C TYR A 70 -14.05 2.16 14.58
N LEU A 71 -12.95 2.81 14.92
CA LEU A 71 -11.77 2.17 15.48
C LEU A 71 -11.80 2.28 17.00
N GLU A 72 -11.21 1.30 17.68
CA GLU A 72 -11.04 1.34 19.12
C GLU A 72 -9.62 0.97 19.54
N ASP A 73 -9.11 1.67 20.55
CA ASP A 73 -7.80 1.41 21.12
C ASP A 73 -7.84 1.65 22.63
N TYR A 74 -7.64 0.56 23.37
CA TYR A 74 -7.56 0.51 24.84
C TYR A 74 -6.19 -0.01 25.31
N SER A 75 -5.18 -0.01 24.43
CA SER A 75 -3.83 -0.51 24.70
C SER A 75 -3.23 0.13 25.95
N TRP A 76 -3.42 1.44 26.15
CA TRP A 76 -2.95 2.11 27.36
C TRP A 76 -3.58 1.52 28.63
N TYR A 77 -4.90 1.42 28.70
CA TYR A 77 -5.60 0.91 29.89
C TYR A 77 -5.25 -0.55 30.19
N THR A 78 -5.15 -1.38 29.15
CA THR A 78 -4.75 -2.78 29.29
C THR A 78 -3.30 -2.93 29.77
N SER A 79 -2.40 -2.04 29.33
CA SER A 79 -1.02 -1.99 29.86
C SER A 79 -0.95 -1.63 31.35
N GLN A 80 -1.96 -0.93 31.89
CA GLN A 80 -2.06 -0.61 33.32
C GLN A 80 -2.66 -1.76 34.14
N GLY A 81 -2.95 -2.91 33.53
CA GLY A 81 -3.45 -4.11 34.21
C GLY A 81 -4.98 -4.26 34.21
N LEU A 82 -5.72 -3.42 33.48
CA LEU A 82 -7.16 -3.61 33.30
C LEU A 82 -7.44 -4.66 32.22
N THR A 83 -8.51 -5.43 32.41
CA THR A 83 -9.02 -6.27 31.31
C THR A 83 -9.67 -5.41 30.23
N LEU A 84 -9.70 -5.90 29.00
CA LEU A 84 -10.32 -5.19 27.87
C LEU A 84 -11.80 -4.86 28.14
N THR A 85 -12.53 -5.77 28.78
CA THR A 85 -13.95 -5.59 29.13
C THR A 85 -14.14 -4.46 30.13
N GLU A 86 -13.30 -4.40 31.17
CA GLU A 86 -13.35 -3.33 32.16
C GLU A 86 -12.92 -1.98 31.56
N ALA A 87 -11.90 -1.99 30.70
CA ALA A 87 -11.44 -0.80 30.01
C ALA A 87 -12.54 -0.20 29.12
N LYS A 88 -13.24 -1.05 28.34
CA LYS A 88 -14.39 -0.63 27.53
C LYS A 88 -15.55 -0.11 28.38
N ALA A 89 -15.84 -0.76 29.51
CA ALA A 89 -16.95 -0.35 30.37
C ALA A 89 -16.71 1.00 31.06
N LYS A 90 -15.47 1.26 31.50
CA LYS A 90 -15.14 2.44 32.32
C LYS A 90 -14.56 3.61 31.53
N PHE A 91 -13.90 3.35 30.40
CA PHE A 91 -13.05 4.32 29.71
C PHE A 91 -13.35 4.45 28.22
N ARG A 92 -14.55 4.08 27.78
CA ARG A 92 -15.00 4.36 26.41
C ARG A 92 -15.22 5.86 26.20
N LYS A 93 -14.39 6.47 25.34
CA LYS A 93 -14.48 7.88 24.95
C LYS A 93 -14.53 7.98 23.44
N GLU A 94 -15.65 8.46 22.93
CA GLU A 94 -15.90 8.58 21.50
C GLU A 94 -15.43 9.94 20.96
N TYR A 95 -14.84 9.92 19.78
CA TYR A 95 -14.46 11.11 19.04
C TYR A 95 -14.88 10.95 17.58
N ILE A 96 -15.45 12.01 17.02
CA ILE A 96 -15.85 12.07 15.61
C ILE A 96 -14.83 12.94 14.88
N TRP A 97 -14.18 12.35 13.88
CA TRP A 97 -13.27 13.05 13.00
C TRP A 97 -13.83 13.05 11.58
N GLN A 98 -14.03 14.25 11.05
CA GLN A 98 -14.44 14.45 9.66
C GLN A 98 -13.37 15.21 8.90
N ASP A 99 -13.02 14.74 7.71
CA ASP A 99 -12.07 15.40 6.81
C ASP A 99 -12.39 15.11 5.34
N ASP A 100 -12.95 16.10 4.66
CA ASP A 100 -13.42 16.01 3.26
C ASP A 100 -12.27 15.86 2.24
N ARG A 101 -11.00 15.92 2.68
CA ARG A 101 -9.84 15.65 1.82
C ARG A 101 -9.70 14.16 1.51
N PHE A 102 -10.26 13.29 2.36
CA PHE A 102 -10.21 11.85 2.15
C PHE A 102 -11.33 11.39 1.22
N ILE A 103 -10.92 10.88 0.06
CA ILE A 103 -11.81 10.32 -0.97
C ILE A 103 -11.74 8.79 -0.99
N LEU A 104 -10.66 8.19 -0.45
CA LEU A 104 -10.41 6.76 -0.42
C LEU A 104 -10.54 6.21 1.00
N THR A 105 -11.33 5.15 1.19
CA THR A 105 -11.61 4.55 2.50
C THR A 105 -10.36 3.98 3.17
N GLN A 106 -9.48 3.33 2.40
CA GLN A 106 -8.23 2.78 2.93
C GLN A 106 -7.33 3.89 3.49
N ASN A 107 -7.18 5.01 2.78
CA ASN A 107 -6.40 6.16 3.25
C ASN A 107 -7.02 6.79 4.49
N LEU A 108 -8.36 6.87 4.54
CA LEU A 108 -9.08 7.34 5.71
C LEU A 108 -8.85 6.41 6.91
N LEU A 109 -8.88 5.09 6.71
CA LEU A 109 -8.63 4.08 7.73
C LEU A 109 -7.20 4.18 8.28
N ASP A 110 -6.20 4.28 7.42
CA ASP A 110 -4.79 4.37 7.83
C ASP A 110 -4.50 5.69 8.56
N ALA A 111 -5.08 6.80 8.09
CA ALA A 111 -5.00 8.08 8.79
C ALA A 111 -5.76 8.06 10.13
N ALA A 112 -6.93 7.40 10.18
CA ALA A 112 -7.72 7.22 11.39
C ALA A 112 -6.98 6.37 12.42
N LYS A 113 -6.29 5.29 12.01
CA LYS A 113 -5.44 4.48 12.89
C LYS A 113 -4.33 5.31 13.52
N LYS A 114 -3.61 6.10 12.71
CA LYS A 114 -2.55 7.01 13.20
C LYS A 114 -3.11 8.03 14.19
N LYS A 115 -4.24 8.64 13.85
CA LYS A 115 -4.90 9.63 14.70
C LYS A 115 -5.40 9.03 16.01
N LEU A 116 -6.03 7.85 15.96
CA LEU A 116 -6.46 7.15 17.17
C LEU A 116 -5.27 6.78 18.05
N ALA A 117 -4.15 6.32 17.47
CA ALA A 117 -2.94 6.01 18.22
C ALA A 117 -2.37 7.23 18.97
N GLU A 118 -2.58 8.45 18.48
CA GLU A 118 -2.21 9.68 19.21
C GLU A 118 -3.23 10.01 20.31
N LEU A 119 -4.53 9.86 20.04
CA LEU A 119 -5.62 10.23 20.96
C LEU A 119 -5.86 9.22 22.08
N SER A 120 -5.55 7.94 21.85
CA SER A 120 -5.73 6.80 22.76
C SER A 120 -4.67 6.71 23.85
N GLN A 121 -3.60 7.50 23.72
CA GLN A 121 -2.53 7.58 24.69
C GLN A 121 -2.71 8.80 25.61
N PRO A 122 -2.31 8.70 26.89
CA PRO A 122 -2.31 9.85 27.77
C PRO A 122 -1.21 10.83 27.35
N ILE A 123 -1.40 12.11 27.66
CA ILE A 123 -0.35 13.10 27.53
C ILE A 123 0.31 13.24 28.89
N ILE A 124 1.60 12.92 28.97
CA ILE A 124 2.39 13.08 30.20
C ILE A 124 3.31 14.29 30.03
N SER A 125 3.15 15.28 30.91
CA SER A 125 4.06 16.42 30.99
C SER A 125 4.84 16.40 32.30
N TYR A 126 6.10 16.81 32.20
CA TYR A 126 6.99 16.99 33.34
C TYR A 126 7.38 18.46 33.44
N GLU A 127 7.06 19.06 34.58
CA GLU A 127 7.52 20.39 34.93
C GLU A 127 8.58 20.23 36.03
N CYS A 128 9.77 20.80 35.81
CA CYS A 128 10.85 20.71 36.78
C CYS A 128 11.41 22.08 37.14
N SER A 129 11.64 22.31 38.43
CA SER A 129 12.49 23.42 38.85
C SER A 129 13.92 22.90 38.96
N VAL A 130 14.83 23.51 38.21
CA VAL A 130 16.22 23.05 38.09
C VAL A 130 17.15 24.20 38.41
N LEU A 131 18.14 23.92 39.24
CA LEU A 131 19.24 24.82 39.51
C LEU A 131 20.23 24.77 38.33
N ASP A 132 20.47 25.92 37.70
CA ASP A 132 21.53 26.04 36.70
C ASP A 132 22.90 26.05 37.41
N LEU A 133 23.61 24.93 37.32
CA LEU A 133 24.94 24.75 37.90
C LEU A 133 26.07 25.18 36.97
N SER A 134 25.78 25.46 35.69
CA SER A 134 26.81 25.72 34.68
C SER A 134 27.71 26.90 35.01
N SER A 135 27.17 27.90 35.72
CA SER A 135 27.90 29.09 36.16
C SER A 135 28.85 28.82 37.33
N ILE A 136 28.63 27.73 38.08
CA ILE A 136 29.41 27.34 39.26
C ILE A 136 30.44 26.26 38.89
N THR A 137 30.02 25.23 38.17
CA THR A 137 30.88 24.07 37.86
C THR A 137 31.76 24.31 36.64
N GLY A 138 31.34 25.18 35.71
CA GLY A 138 32.02 25.40 34.43
C GLY A 138 31.99 24.21 33.47
N LEU A 139 31.36 23.09 33.86
CA LEU A 139 31.31 21.86 33.08
C LEU A 139 30.34 22.00 31.91
N SER A 140 30.70 21.44 30.75
CA SER A 140 29.84 21.40 29.57
C SER A 140 28.55 20.60 29.80
N GLU A 141 28.62 19.59 30.66
CA GLU A 141 27.50 18.70 31.01
C GLU A 141 26.40 19.41 31.82
N ASP A 142 26.70 20.52 32.49
CA ASP A 142 25.70 21.29 33.22
C ASP A 142 25.08 22.42 32.38
N LYS A 143 25.56 22.64 31.14
CA LYS A 143 25.02 23.65 30.21
C LYS A 143 23.86 23.09 29.40
N PHE A 144 22.73 23.79 29.44
CA PHE A 144 21.53 23.44 28.68
C PHE A 144 20.85 24.66 28.06
N PHE A 145 20.25 24.46 26.89
CA PHE A 145 19.55 25.48 26.12
C PHE A 145 18.15 25.00 25.72
N ILE A 146 17.33 25.93 25.26
CA ILE A 146 16.00 25.60 24.71
C ILE A 146 16.19 24.63 23.53
N GLY A 147 15.39 23.57 23.50
CA GLY A 147 15.41 22.52 22.49
C GLY A 147 16.31 21.32 22.83
N ASP A 148 17.22 21.44 23.80
CA ASP A 148 18.15 20.37 24.14
C ASP A 148 17.45 19.16 24.75
N THR A 149 17.98 17.96 24.43
CA THR A 149 17.57 16.71 25.06
C THR A 149 18.32 16.52 26.37
N VAL A 150 17.57 16.29 27.46
CA VAL A 150 18.10 16.09 28.81
C VAL A 150 17.53 14.83 29.44
N ARG A 151 18.32 14.19 30.32
CA ARG A 151 17.87 13.05 31.13
C ARG A 151 17.33 13.52 32.47
N VAL A 152 16.07 13.24 32.76
CA VAL A 152 15.50 13.44 34.09
C VAL A 152 15.53 12.13 34.84
N TYR A 153 16.21 12.11 35.98
CA TYR A 153 16.35 10.94 36.81
C TYR A 153 15.97 11.25 38.26
N ASP A 154 14.95 10.55 38.75
CA ASP A 154 14.50 10.57 40.14
C ASP A 154 14.40 9.13 40.65
N SER A 155 15.32 8.77 41.56
CA SER A 155 15.39 7.42 42.13
C SER A 155 14.23 7.10 43.08
N GLU A 156 13.65 8.10 43.76
CA GLU A 156 12.57 7.89 44.73
C GLU A 156 11.23 7.70 44.01
N LEU A 157 10.98 8.50 42.96
CA LEU A 157 9.79 8.37 42.12
C LEU A 157 9.92 7.34 41.00
N LYS A 158 11.08 6.69 40.88
CA LYS A 158 11.44 5.76 39.78
C LYS A 158 11.20 6.37 38.39
N ILE A 159 11.53 7.65 38.24
CA ILE A 159 11.44 8.36 36.97
C ILE A 159 12.81 8.33 36.30
N ASP A 160 12.88 7.80 35.09
CA ASP A 160 14.08 7.85 34.27
C ASP A 160 13.66 8.10 32.82
N VAL A 161 13.71 9.35 32.38
CA VAL A 161 13.17 9.78 31.08
C VAL A 161 14.11 10.72 30.35
N MET A 162 14.22 10.55 29.04
CA MET A 162 14.88 11.49 28.14
C MET A 162 13.82 12.41 27.52
N THR A 163 13.97 13.72 27.66
CA THR A 163 12.99 14.69 27.15
C THR A 163 13.67 16.00 26.72
N ARG A 164 12.99 16.78 25.87
CA ARG A 164 13.51 18.05 25.35
C ARG A 164 13.11 19.22 26.23
N ILE A 165 13.91 20.27 26.27
CA ILE A 165 13.58 21.52 26.98
C ILE A 165 12.69 22.40 26.09
N LEU A 166 11.48 22.72 26.53
CA LEU A 166 10.56 23.60 25.81
C LEU A 166 10.69 25.05 26.23
N ARG A 167 10.82 25.31 27.53
CA ARG A 167 10.87 26.66 28.08
C ARG A 167 11.92 26.74 29.16
N ILE A 168 12.68 27.83 29.14
CA ILE A 168 13.58 28.18 30.24
C ILE A 168 13.18 29.56 30.74
N LYS A 169 12.86 29.65 32.03
CA LYS A 169 12.70 30.92 32.72
C LYS A 169 13.96 31.19 33.52
N ARG A 170 14.77 32.14 33.07
CA ARG A 170 15.99 32.56 33.76
C ARG A 170 15.73 33.83 34.57
N TYR A 171 16.22 33.86 35.80
CA TYR A 171 16.24 35.04 36.65
C TYR A 171 17.68 35.52 36.80
N PRO A 172 18.14 36.53 36.04
CA PRO A 172 19.55 36.92 36.01
C PRO A 172 20.12 37.32 37.37
N LYS A 173 19.31 37.92 38.24
CA LYS A 173 19.70 38.34 39.59
C LYS A 173 19.57 37.23 40.64
N GLU A 174 18.79 36.20 40.36
CA GLU A 174 18.49 35.09 41.27
C GLU A 174 18.57 33.75 40.52
N PRO A 175 19.76 33.31 40.06
CA PRO A 175 19.90 32.10 39.23
C PRO A 175 19.35 30.83 39.89
N TRP A 176 19.27 30.82 41.24
CA TRP A 176 18.67 29.73 42.00
C TRP A 176 17.14 29.62 41.84
N LYS A 177 16.46 30.60 41.25
CA LYS A 177 15.02 30.53 40.95
C LYS A 177 14.72 30.08 39.52
N ASN A 178 15.72 29.71 38.74
CA ASN A 178 15.50 29.27 37.37
C ASN A 178 14.49 28.09 37.29
N GLU A 179 13.64 28.13 36.28
CA GLU A 179 12.63 27.10 36.03
C GLU A 179 12.82 26.57 34.61
N VAL A 180 12.68 25.25 34.45
CA VAL A 180 12.83 24.58 33.16
C VAL A 180 11.60 23.72 32.90
N GLU A 181 10.89 24.00 31.82
CA GLU A 181 9.76 23.21 31.39
C GLU A 181 10.21 22.22 30.33
N LEU A 182 9.84 20.95 30.51
CA LEU A 182 10.25 19.86 29.65
C LEU A 182 9.10 19.42 28.74
N SER A 183 9.47 18.77 27.65
CA SER A 183 8.56 18.29 26.63
C SER A 183 7.59 17.25 27.19
N TYR A 184 6.42 17.22 26.56
CA TYR A 184 5.46 16.16 26.73
C TYR A 184 6.02 14.85 26.17
N ILE A 185 5.77 13.76 26.86
CA ILE A 185 6.01 12.41 26.36
C ILE A 185 4.63 11.80 26.12
N ILE A 186 4.39 11.31 24.90
CA ILE A 186 3.27 10.42 24.60
C ILE A 186 3.77 9.01 24.88
N PRO A 187 3.30 8.31 25.92
CA PRO A 187 3.67 6.92 26.17
C PRO A 187 3.25 6.06 24.98
N GLY A 188 4.15 5.20 24.51
CA GLY A 188 3.88 4.28 23.39
C GLY A 188 4.31 4.77 22.00
N LEU A 189 4.80 6.01 21.87
CA LEU A 189 5.29 6.59 20.61
C LEU A 189 6.82 6.77 20.58
N GLN A 190 7.56 6.00 21.38
CA GLN A 190 9.02 6.03 21.38
C GLN A 190 9.61 5.00 20.42
N ASP A 191 10.43 5.54 19.51
CA ASP A 191 11.19 4.93 18.43
C ASP A 191 10.38 4.27 17.30
N THR A 192 9.57 5.10 16.64
CA THR A 192 9.43 4.96 15.19
C THR A 192 9.75 6.32 14.57
N GLU A 193 11.04 6.58 14.31
CA GLU A 193 11.42 7.49 13.21
C GLU A 193 11.02 6.84 11.88
N GLU A 194 9.71 6.72 11.65
CA GLU A 194 9.21 6.69 10.29
C GLU A 194 9.34 8.13 9.82
N GLN A 195 10.29 8.36 8.92
CA GLN A 195 10.25 9.50 8.02
C GLN A 195 8.85 9.56 7.42
N SER A 196 8.00 10.36 8.04
CA SER A 196 6.69 10.70 7.53
C SER A 196 6.95 11.60 6.33
N ILE A 197 7.12 10.97 5.17
CA ILE A 197 6.80 11.63 3.91
C ILE A 197 5.37 12.10 4.11
N SER A 198 5.22 13.42 4.21
CA SER A 198 3.95 14.09 4.47
C SER A 198 2.85 13.51 3.57
N SER A 199 1.87 12.83 4.16
CA SER A 199 0.70 12.32 3.46
C SER A 199 -0.33 13.41 3.13
N ASP A 200 0.05 14.69 3.26
CA ASP A 200 -0.81 15.84 2.94
C ASP A 200 -0.78 16.24 1.45
N ILE A 201 -0.13 15.46 0.56
CA ILE A 201 -0.25 15.60 -0.90
C ILE A 201 -0.23 14.21 -1.56
N ALA A 202 -1.29 13.42 -1.40
CA ALA A 202 -1.53 12.22 -2.22
C ALA A 202 -2.73 12.40 -3.16
N ALA A 203 -2.95 13.63 -3.63
CA ALA A 203 -3.70 13.83 -4.86
C ALA A 203 -2.85 13.31 -6.03
N ALA A 204 -3.32 12.24 -6.67
CA ALA A 204 -2.94 11.84 -8.03
C ALA A 204 -1.43 11.72 -8.31
N GLN A 205 -0.66 11.04 -7.46
CA GLN A 205 0.67 10.62 -7.91
C GLN A 205 0.52 9.43 -8.86
N PRO A 206 1.06 9.51 -10.09
CA PRO A 206 1.04 8.40 -11.01
C PRO A 206 1.92 7.26 -10.46
N SER A 207 1.36 6.06 -10.36
CA SER A 207 2.06 4.85 -9.95
C SER A 207 2.52 4.07 -11.18
N MET A 208 3.69 3.44 -11.06
CA MET A 208 4.25 2.56 -12.07
C MET A 208 4.17 1.11 -11.57
N LEU A 209 3.44 0.27 -12.29
CA LEU A 209 3.51 -1.17 -12.13
C LEU A 209 4.53 -1.71 -13.14
N PHE A 210 5.38 -2.62 -12.70
CA PHE A 210 6.44 -3.21 -13.51
C PHE A 210 6.47 -4.73 -13.31
N GLY A 211 6.58 -5.47 -14.40
CA GLY A 211 6.80 -6.90 -14.40
C GLY A 211 7.91 -7.27 -15.38
N THR A 212 8.64 -8.33 -15.03
CA THR A 212 9.69 -8.88 -15.88
C THR A 212 9.69 -10.40 -15.79
N ASN A 213 10.19 -11.08 -16.81
CA ASN A 213 10.36 -12.53 -16.75
C ASN A 213 11.57 -12.91 -15.89
N ASN A 214 11.40 -13.84 -14.95
CA ASN A 214 12.49 -14.29 -14.06
C ASN A 214 13.30 -15.45 -14.64
N GLN A 215 12.76 -16.16 -15.64
CA GLN A 215 13.40 -17.29 -16.31
C GLN A 215 13.36 -17.09 -17.83
N GLN A 216 14.22 -17.82 -18.54
CA GLN A 216 14.22 -17.81 -20.00
C GLN A 216 12.88 -18.34 -20.54
N LEU A 217 12.29 -17.61 -21.48
CA LEU A 217 11.04 -17.95 -22.14
C LEU A 217 11.32 -18.35 -23.59
N THR A 218 10.58 -19.33 -24.10
CA THR A 218 10.63 -19.72 -25.51
C THR A 218 9.24 -19.61 -26.10
N ILE A 219 9.02 -18.55 -26.88
CA ILE A 219 7.76 -18.32 -27.59
C ILE A 219 7.73 -19.19 -28.85
N THR A 220 6.63 -19.89 -29.06
CA THR A 220 6.43 -20.81 -30.18
C THR A 220 5.22 -20.39 -31.02
N THR A 221 4.79 -21.24 -31.94
CA THR A 221 3.59 -21.01 -32.76
C THR A 221 2.29 -21.12 -31.97
N THR A 222 2.32 -21.67 -30.76
CA THR A 222 1.16 -21.71 -29.87
C THR A 222 1.00 -20.40 -29.10
N GLN A 223 -0.25 -20.05 -28.80
CA GLN A 223 -0.56 -18.86 -28.01
C GLN A 223 -0.09 -19.04 -26.58
N GLN A 224 0.77 -18.13 -26.11
CA GLN A 224 1.32 -18.17 -24.76
C GLN A 224 1.12 -16.83 -24.06
N TYR A 225 1.02 -16.85 -22.73
CA TYR A 225 0.88 -15.66 -21.88
C TYR A 225 2.13 -15.48 -21.00
N PRO A 226 3.25 -15.02 -21.57
CA PRO A 226 4.53 -14.96 -20.86
C PRO A 226 4.57 -13.97 -19.69
N ILE A 227 3.66 -12.99 -19.63
CA ILE A 227 3.58 -12.04 -18.52
C ILE A 227 2.14 -11.56 -18.30
N SER A 228 1.80 -11.38 -17.02
CA SER A 228 0.52 -10.91 -16.54
C SER A 228 0.72 -9.98 -15.34
N LEU A 229 0.02 -8.84 -15.34
CA LEU A 229 -0.02 -7.90 -14.21
C LEU A 229 -1.43 -7.82 -13.65
N SER A 230 -1.59 -7.89 -12.34
CA SER A 230 -2.86 -7.53 -11.70
C SER A 230 -2.93 -6.02 -11.59
N ILE A 231 -4.04 -5.43 -12.03
CA ILE A 231 -4.31 -4.00 -11.89
C ILE A 231 -5.64 -3.78 -11.17
N THR A 232 -5.64 -2.87 -10.21
CA THR A 232 -6.82 -2.38 -9.51
C THR A 232 -6.87 -0.88 -9.72
N ASN A 233 -7.92 -0.43 -10.40
CA ASN A 233 -8.14 0.96 -10.73
C ASN A 233 -9.30 1.51 -9.88
N PHE A 234 -9.07 2.61 -9.15
CA PHE A 234 -10.07 3.14 -8.19
C PHE A 234 -10.99 4.23 -8.76
N SER A 235 -10.68 4.69 -9.96
CA SER A 235 -11.47 5.66 -10.73
C SER A 235 -11.07 5.54 -12.19
N SER A 236 -11.95 5.88 -13.13
CA SER A 236 -11.61 5.79 -14.55
C SER A 236 -10.34 6.58 -14.85
N THR A 237 -9.32 5.91 -15.41
CA THR A 237 -7.98 6.48 -15.58
C THR A 237 -7.46 6.24 -16.99
N ASN A 238 -6.52 7.07 -17.42
CA ASN A 238 -5.73 6.82 -18.62
C ASN A 238 -4.41 6.20 -18.19
N ALA A 239 -4.00 5.14 -18.87
CA ALA A 239 -2.76 4.44 -18.58
C ALA A 239 -1.81 4.47 -19.77
N GLN A 240 -0.55 4.78 -19.52
CA GLN A 240 0.52 4.52 -20.46
C GLN A 240 1.05 3.12 -20.22
N ILE A 241 0.96 2.27 -21.24
CA ILE A 241 1.43 0.90 -21.21
C ILE A 241 2.68 0.81 -22.08
N GLY A 242 3.70 0.13 -21.59
CA GLY A 242 4.90 -0.15 -22.36
C GLY A 242 5.35 -1.58 -22.22
N LEU A 243 5.76 -2.17 -23.32
CA LEU A 243 6.37 -3.49 -23.38
C LEU A 243 7.71 -3.40 -24.10
N MET A 244 8.76 -3.97 -23.51
CA MET A 244 10.05 -4.15 -24.14
C MET A 244 10.38 -5.64 -24.19
N ILE A 245 10.78 -6.13 -25.36
CA ILE A 245 11.18 -7.51 -25.58
C ILE A 245 12.55 -7.51 -26.24
N VAL A 246 13.50 -8.24 -25.68
CA VAL A 246 14.80 -8.54 -26.29
C VAL A 246 14.94 -10.04 -26.39
N GLY A 247 15.04 -10.56 -27.61
CA GLY A 247 15.13 -11.99 -27.82
C GLY A 247 15.78 -12.37 -29.13
N GLN A 248 15.97 -13.67 -29.31
CA GLN A 248 16.58 -14.25 -30.50
C GLN A 248 15.54 -15.04 -31.28
N ALA A 249 15.36 -14.70 -32.55
CA ALA A 249 14.56 -15.46 -33.48
C ALA A 249 15.40 -16.58 -34.10
N SER A 250 14.86 -17.80 -34.12
CA SER A 250 15.48 -18.98 -34.74
C SER A 250 15.56 -18.91 -36.27
N ALA A 251 14.63 -18.19 -36.90
CA ALA A 251 14.56 -17.94 -38.34
C ALA A 251 13.85 -16.60 -38.59
N ALA A 252 13.75 -16.18 -39.85
CA ALA A 252 12.87 -15.06 -40.20
C ALA A 252 11.41 -15.43 -39.87
N LEU A 253 10.82 -14.73 -38.91
CA LEU A 253 9.48 -15.02 -38.37
C LEU A 253 8.72 -13.73 -38.08
N VAL A 254 7.41 -13.84 -37.88
CA VAL A 254 6.59 -12.73 -37.37
C VAL A 254 6.22 -13.03 -35.93
N LEU A 255 6.62 -12.17 -35.00
CA LEU A 255 6.16 -12.20 -33.62
C LEU A 255 4.86 -11.39 -33.52
N THR A 256 3.78 -12.04 -33.12
CA THR A 256 2.50 -11.40 -32.85
C THR A 256 2.35 -11.19 -31.35
N VAL A 257 2.02 -9.96 -30.93
CA VAL A 257 1.77 -9.59 -29.54
C VAL A 257 0.38 -8.97 -29.41
N LYS A 258 -0.39 -9.44 -28.44
CA LYS A 258 -1.73 -8.94 -28.11
C LYS A 258 -1.84 -8.62 -26.63
N PHE A 259 -2.61 -7.61 -26.29
CA PHE A 259 -2.87 -7.20 -24.91
C PHE A 259 -4.33 -7.51 -24.55
N PHE A 260 -4.56 -7.99 -23.34
CA PHE A 260 -5.89 -8.28 -22.83
C PHE A 260 -6.09 -7.64 -21.47
N HIS A 261 -7.31 -7.18 -21.21
CA HIS A 261 -7.75 -6.65 -19.92
C HIS A 261 -9.08 -7.31 -19.56
N ALA A 262 -9.14 -7.97 -18.41
CA ALA A 262 -10.32 -8.75 -17.99
C ALA A 262 -10.79 -9.75 -19.07
N GLY A 263 -9.85 -10.34 -19.83
CA GLY A 263 -10.14 -11.28 -20.92
C GLY A 263 -10.57 -10.66 -22.25
N ALA A 264 -10.85 -9.35 -22.30
CA ALA A 264 -11.13 -8.64 -23.55
C ALA A 264 -9.84 -8.11 -24.17
N GLN A 265 -9.69 -8.25 -25.49
CA GLN A 265 -8.53 -7.68 -26.20
C GLN A 265 -8.57 -6.15 -26.15
N ILE A 266 -7.43 -5.54 -25.82
CA ILE A 266 -7.26 -4.09 -25.71
C ILE A 266 -6.04 -3.64 -26.52
N GLY A 267 -6.05 -2.38 -26.94
CA GLY A 267 -4.94 -1.79 -27.68
C GLY A 267 -4.70 -2.41 -29.06
N PRO A 268 -3.60 -2.04 -29.74
CA PRO A 268 -3.27 -2.56 -31.05
C PRO A 268 -2.72 -3.99 -30.99
N THR A 269 -3.00 -4.79 -32.03
CA THR A 269 -2.26 -6.04 -32.27
C THR A 269 -0.92 -5.69 -32.92
N ILE A 270 0.17 -6.11 -32.31
CA ILE A 270 1.52 -5.84 -32.82
C ILE A 270 1.97 -7.05 -33.65
N GLN A 271 2.40 -6.79 -34.88
CA GLN A 271 3.00 -7.81 -35.75
C GLN A 271 4.37 -7.31 -36.17
N GLN A 272 5.41 -7.87 -35.56
CA GLN A 272 6.79 -7.49 -35.84
C GLN A 272 7.45 -8.57 -36.69
N GLN A 273 7.97 -8.20 -37.86
CA GLN A 273 8.85 -9.08 -38.62
C GLN A 273 10.24 -9.10 -37.95
N CYS A 274 10.66 -10.28 -37.50
CA CYS A 274 11.94 -10.53 -36.87
C CYS A 274 12.87 -11.24 -37.86
N GLN A 275 14.10 -10.76 -37.98
CA GLN A 275 15.15 -11.46 -38.73
C GLN A 275 15.76 -12.55 -37.85
N ALA A 276 16.36 -13.58 -38.45
CA ALA A 276 17.11 -14.57 -37.69
C ALA A 276 18.22 -13.88 -36.86
N GLY A 277 18.33 -14.22 -35.58
CA GLY A 277 19.23 -13.54 -34.64
C GLY A 277 18.51 -12.60 -33.67
N TYR A 278 19.23 -11.63 -33.11
CA TYR A 278 18.72 -10.77 -32.04
C TYR A 278 17.76 -9.69 -32.58
N ASN A 279 16.62 -9.54 -31.91
CA ASN A 279 15.64 -8.51 -32.20
C ASN A 279 15.22 -7.83 -30.88
N THR A 280 15.04 -6.52 -30.95
CA THR A 280 14.51 -5.69 -29.85
C THR A 280 13.21 -5.06 -30.30
N ILE A 281 12.17 -5.19 -29.49
CA ILE A 281 10.81 -4.73 -29.79
C ILE A 281 10.35 -3.87 -28.63
N GLY A 282 10.01 -2.61 -28.92
CA GLY A 282 9.44 -1.67 -27.96
C GLY A 282 8.04 -1.28 -28.39
N VAL A 283 7.06 -1.49 -27.52
CA VAL A 283 5.65 -1.20 -27.79
C VAL A 283 5.11 -0.26 -26.71
N PRO A 284 5.22 1.06 -26.89
CA PRO A 284 4.51 2.03 -26.08
C PRO A 284 3.13 2.31 -26.67
N PHE A 285 2.08 2.28 -25.85
CA PHE A 285 0.76 2.79 -26.24
C PHE A 285 0.00 3.34 -25.03
N VAL A 286 -1.00 4.15 -25.28
CA VAL A 286 -1.87 4.71 -24.23
C VAL A 286 -3.22 4.01 -24.32
N LEU A 287 -3.74 3.59 -23.18
CA LEU A 287 -5.12 3.15 -23.06
C LEU A 287 -5.93 4.21 -22.32
N ALA A 288 -6.98 4.71 -22.97
CA ALA A 288 -7.89 5.67 -22.37
C ALA A 288 -9.03 4.95 -21.64
N GLN A 289 -9.54 5.57 -20.58
CA GLN A 289 -10.77 5.15 -19.89
C GLN A 289 -10.78 3.69 -19.39
N ILE A 290 -9.68 3.24 -18.78
CA ILE A 290 -9.74 1.99 -17.99
C ILE A 290 -10.76 2.21 -16.89
N GLN A 291 -11.85 1.44 -16.89
CA GLN A 291 -12.91 1.57 -15.90
C GLN A 291 -12.41 1.20 -14.50
N GLN A 292 -13.12 1.68 -13.48
CA GLN A 292 -12.86 1.29 -12.10
C GLN A 292 -13.07 -0.22 -11.93
N GLY A 293 -12.18 -0.88 -11.20
CA GLY A 293 -12.25 -2.31 -10.91
C GLY A 293 -10.89 -3.00 -10.86
N SER A 294 -10.88 -4.25 -10.42
CA SER A 294 -9.69 -5.11 -10.41
C SER A 294 -9.74 -6.07 -11.60
N ALA A 295 -8.67 -6.12 -12.38
CA ALA A 295 -8.56 -6.97 -13.56
C ALA A 295 -7.11 -7.36 -13.84
N MET A 296 -6.91 -8.46 -14.55
CA MET A 296 -5.59 -8.84 -15.07
C MET A 296 -5.34 -8.18 -16.41
N LEU A 297 -4.13 -7.64 -16.57
CA LEU A 297 -3.56 -7.15 -17.80
C LEU A 297 -2.58 -8.21 -18.32
N ASP A 298 -3.00 -8.93 -19.36
CA ASP A 298 -2.27 -10.05 -19.92
C ASP A 298 -1.60 -9.67 -21.25
N VAL A 299 -0.38 -10.17 -21.46
CA VAL A 299 0.31 -10.09 -22.74
C VAL A 299 0.36 -11.47 -23.36
N GLN A 300 -0.27 -11.64 -24.52
CA GLN A 300 -0.22 -12.86 -25.31
C GLN A 300 0.82 -12.72 -26.42
N MET A 301 1.62 -13.76 -26.64
CA MET A 301 2.63 -13.82 -27.70
C MET A 301 2.60 -15.17 -28.43
N TYR A 302 2.84 -15.13 -29.73
CA TYR A 302 3.09 -16.32 -30.55
C TYR A 302 3.85 -15.95 -31.84
N THR A 303 4.57 -16.90 -32.41
CA THR A 303 5.31 -16.75 -33.67
C THR A 303 4.54 -17.33 -34.85
N SER A 304 4.78 -16.84 -36.06
CA SER A 304 4.23 -17.44 -37.28
C SER A 304 4.91 -18.77 -37.65
N THR A 305 6.19 -18.90 -37.31
CA THR A 305 7.04 -20.06 -37.55
C THR A 305 8.24 -19.99 -36.60
N GLY A 306 8.91 -21.13 -36.39
CA GLY A 306 10.08 -21.22 -35.51
C GLY A 306 9.80 -20.79 -34.07
N THR A 307 10.87 -20.55 -33.32
CA THR A 307 10.85 -20.08 -31.94
C THR A 307 11.49 -18.70 -31.79
N PHE A 308 11.02 -17.95 -30.79
CA PHE A 308 11.60 -16.69 -30.33
C PHE A 308 11.98 -16.83 -28.85
N THR A 309 13.28 -16.84 -28.57
CA THR A 309 13.81 -17.07 -27.23
C THR A 309 14.14 -15.76 -26.53
N ILE A 310 13.63 -15.58 -25.31
CA ILE A 310 13.80 -14.38 -24.49
C ILE A 310 14.55 -14.78 -23.22
N ALA A 311 15.72 -14.19 -22.98
CA ALA A 311 16.48 -14.46 -21.77
C ALA A 311 15.77 -13.92 -20.51
N ALA A 312 16.16 -14.37 -19.32
CA ALA A 312 15.65 -13.78 -18.07
C ALA A 312 15.87 -12.25 -18.06
N GLN A 313 14.89 -11.51 -17.54
CA GLN A 313 14.87 -10.05 -17.42
C GLN A 313 14.82 -9.26 -18.75
N HIS A 314 14.71 -9.94 -19.88
CA HIS A 314 14.69 -9.33 -21.21
C HIS A 314 13.28 -9.11 -21.78
N LEU A 315 12.24 -9.48 -21.05
CA LEU A 315 10.86 -9.06 -21.30
C LEU A 315 10.42 -8.21 -20.13
N GLN A 316 10.16 -6.94 -20.40
CA GLN A 316 9.75 -5.94 -19.42
C GLN A 316 8.40 -5.37 -19.81
N PHE A 317 7.48 -5.33 -18.86
CA PHE A 317 6.13 -4.81 -19.06
C PHE A 317 5.81 -3.83 -17.95
N TYR A 318 5.37 -2.64 -18.32
CA TYR A 318 5.01 -1.61 -17.35
C TYR A 318 3.71 -0.91 -17.69
N VAL A 319 3.06 -0.45 -16.63
CA VAL A 319 1.83 0.35 -16.68
C VAL A 319 2.04 1.55 -15.79
N TYR A 320 1.83 2.74 -16.36
CA TYR A 320 1.96 4.00 -15.67
C TYR A 320 0.63 4.74 -15.72
N ALA A 321 -0.01 4.93 -14.57
CA ALA A 321 -1.30 5.60 -14.47
C ALA A 321 -1.51 6.22 -13.09
N THR A 322 -2.43 7.18 -12.98
CA THR A 322 -2.90 7.68 -11.68
C THR A 322 -3.92 6.71 -11.08
N ASN A 323 -3.93 6.58 -9.75
CA ASN A 323 -4.90 5.76 -8.99
C ASN A 323 -4.84 4.26 -9.31
N LEU A 324 -3.65 3.76 -9.65
CA LEU A 324 -3.39 2.36 -10.00
C LEU A 324 -2.69 1.63 -8.85
N LEU A 325 -3.20 0.47 -8.44
CA LEU A 325 -2.56 -0.43 -7.48
C LEU A 325 -2.50 -1.85 -8.07
N GLY A 326 -1.42 -2.59 -7.85
CA GLY A 326 -1.24 -3.88 -8.51
C GLY A 326 0.15 -4.47 -8.36
N GLY A 327 0.40 -5.62 -8.99
CA GLY A 327 1.68 -6.33 -8.93
C GLY A 327 1.80 -7.44 -9.96
N VAL A 328 2.95 -8.10 -10.00
CA VAL A 328 3.13 -9.30 -10.84
C VAL A 328 2.34 -10.44 -10.20
N GLY A 329 1.31 -10.91 -10.90
CA GLY A 329 0.53 -12.07 -10.45
C GLY A 329 1.28 -13.34 -10.82
N THR A 330 1.58 -14.20 -9.83
CA THR A 330 2.19 -15.52 -10.12
C THR A 330 1.19 -16.56 -10.57
N GLU A 331 -0.12 -16.31 -10.45
CA GLU A 331 -1.20 -17.16 -10.96
C GLU A 331 -2.48 -16.32 -11.06
N ALA A 332 -3.14 -16.35 -12.22
CA ALA A 332 -4.54 -15.94 -12.31
C ALA A 332 -5.41 -17.20 -12.08
N PRO A 333 -6.60 -17.10 -11.45
CA PRO A 333 -7.59 -18.16 -11.50
C PRO A 333 -8.10 -18.28 -12.93
N ARG A 334 -7.35 -18.97 -13.79
CA ARG A 334 -7.84 -19.42 -15.08
C ARG A 334 -8.47 -20.77 -14.83
N VAL A 335 -9.78 -20.86 -15.04
CA VAL A 335 -10.42 -22.16 -15.26
C VAL A 335 -9.91 -22.65 -16.62
N ASN A 336 -8.84 -23.44 -16.59
CA ASN A 336 -8.40 -24.23 -17.73
C ASN A 336 -8.99 -25.63 -17.56
N TRP A 337 -10.30 -25.79 -17.80
CA TRP A 337 -10.79 -27.11 -18.17
C TRP A 337 -10.65 -27.18 -19.70
N GLU A 338 -9.55 -27.77 -20.17
CA GLU A 338 -9.49 -28.31 -21.53
C GLU A 338 -9.85 -29.79 -21.40
N GLU A 339 -11.10 -30.12 -21.72
CA GLU A 339 -11.47 -31.51 -21.94
C GLU A 339 -10.88 -31.92 -23.30
N ASN A 340 -9.75 -32.65 -23.27
CA ASN A 340 -9.28 -33.37 -24.45
C ASN A 340 -10.28 -34.49 -24.73
N ILE A 341 -11.28 -34.21 -25.57
CA ILE A 341 -12.06 -35.25 -26.21
C ILE A 341 -11.14 -35.90 -27.24
N ASP A 342 -10.62 -37.07 -26.89
CA ASP A 342 -9.93 -37.95 -27.81
C ASP A 342 -10.95 -38.40 -28.87
N VAL A 343 -11.10 -37.61 -29.94
CA VAL A 343 -11.86 -38.05 -31.11
C VAL A 343 -11.05 -39.15 -31.76
N LYS A 344 -11.28 -40.39 -31.33
CA LYS A 344 -10.89 -41.56 -32.12
C LYS A 344 -11.62 -41.44 -33.45
N VAL A 345 -10.90 -40.99 -34.46
CA VAL A 345 -11.34 -41.09 -35.85
C VAL A 345 -11.50 -42.58 -36.11
N LEU A 346 -12.74 -43.06 -36.07
CA LEU A 346 -13.09 -44.38 -36.57
C LEU A 346 -12.72 -44.36 -38.05
N GLN A 347 -11.60 -44.99 -38.39
CA GLN A 347 -11.32 -45.32 -39.77
C GLN A 347 -12.43 -46.28 -40.20
N LEU A 348 -13.37 -45.76 -40.99
CA LEU A 348 -14.27 -46.58 -41.78
C LEU A 348 -13.40 -47.31 -42.82
N ASN A 349 -12.86 -48.46 -42.42
CA ASN A 349 -12.46 -49.46 -43.38
C ASN A 349 -13.75 -49.95 -44.02
N MET A 350 -13.99 -49.52 -45.26
CA MET A 350 -15.00 -50.13 -46.12
C MET A 350 -14.61 -51.59 -46.35
N VAL A 351 -15.05 -52.46 -45.45
CA VAL A 351 -15.09 -53.89 -45.70
C VAL A 351 -16.40 -54.16 -46.40
N ALA A 352 -16.29 -54.57 -47.65
CA ALA A 352 -17.39 -55.07 -48.44
C ALA A 352 -18.08 -56.24 -47.72
N SER A 353 -19.38 -56.35 -47.96
CA SER A 353 -20.25 -57.52 -47.80
C SER A 353 -20.87 -57.85 -46.44
N ALA A 354 -22.22 -57.91 -46.50
CA ALA A 354 -23.17 -58.75 -45.76
C ALA A 354 -23.33 -58.44 -44.25
N GLU A 355 -24.52 -58.35 -43.64
CA GLU A 355 -25.92 -58.59 -44.02
C GLU A 355 -26.77 -57.88 -42.95
N THR A 356 -27.82 -57.17 -43.33
CA THR A 356 -28.80 -56.63 -42.37
C THR A 356 -29.91 -57.65 -42.14
N GLN A 357 -30.10 -58.08 -40.89
CA GLN A 357 -31.42 -58.52 -40.41
C GLN A 357 -31.98 -57.47 -39.45
N LEU A 358 -33.05 -56.82 -39.87
CA LEU A 358 -33.99 -56.12 -38.98
C LEU A 358 -35.31 -56.89 -39.03
N PRO A 359 -35.95 -57.21 -37.90
CA PRO A 359 -37.36 -57.57 -37.94
C PRO A 359 -38.21 -56.31 -38.14
N ILE A 360 -39.00 -56.40 -39.21
CA ILE A 360 -40.16 -55.61 -39.59
C ILE A 360 -41.10 -55.30 -38.41
N THR A 361 -41.63 -54.07 -38.37
CA THR A 361 -43.08 -53.83 -38.34
C THR A 361 -43.39 -52.48 -38.99
N ILE A 362 -44.33 -52.53 -39.94
CA ILE A 362 -44.79 -51.47 -40.84
C ILE A 362 -45.88 -50.64 -40.14
N GLY A 363 -45.93 -49.33 -40.41
CA GLY A 363 -47.05 -48.49 -39.99
C GLY A 363 -47.02 -47.05 -40.49
N ASN A 364 -47.33 -46.89 -41.78
CA ASN A 364 -47.94 -45.74 -42.45
C ASN A 364 -47.11 -44.47 -42.79
N GLU A 365 -47.24 -44.14 -44.08
CA GLU A 365 -46.69 -43.02 -44.81
C GLU A 365 -47.29 -41.67 -44.38
N GLU A 366 -46.45 -40.63 -44.35
CA GLU A 366 -46.82 -39.36 -45.00
C GLU A 366 -45.55 -38.62 -45.46
N VAL A 367 -45.56 -38.22 -46.72
CA VAL A 367 -44.46 -37.57 -47.44
C VAL A 367 -44.49 -36.07 -47.18
N ILE A 368 -43.43 -35.48 -46.62
CA ILE A 368 -43.15 -34.04 -46.75
C ILE A 368 -41.65 -33.80 -47.00
N LYS A 369 -41.38 -33.01 -48.04
CA LYS A 369 -40.07 -32.68 -48.61
C LYS A 369 -39.20 -31.83 -47.67
N LEU A 370 -37.90 -32.07 -47.80
CA LEU A 370 -36.76 -31.34 -47.22
C LEU A 370 -36.81 -29.83 -47.45
N GLU A 371 -36.51 -29.07 -46.40
CA GLU A 371 -35.51 -27.99 -46.47
C GLU A 371 -34.87 -27.85 -45.07
N GLN A 372 -33.54 -28.01 -45.03
CA GLN A 372 -32.78 -28.24 -43.82
C GLN A 372 -32.50 -26.91 -43.11
N ILE A 373 -33.13 -26.73 -41.96
CA ILE A 373 -32.88 -25.68 -40.99
C ILE A 373 -31.56 -25.94 -40.27
N ALA A 374 -30.82 -24.85 -40.11
CA ALA A 374 -29.67 -24.70 -39.25
C ALA A 374 -29.95 -25.06 -37.77
N THR A 375 -28.86 -25.24 -37.04
CA THR A 375 -28.70 -24.93 -35.61
C THR A 375 -29.11 -25.97 -34.57
N SER A 376 -28.25 -26.05 -33.55
CA SER A 376 -28.54 -26.31 -32.13
C SER A 376 -28.93 -27.72 -31.67
N ALA A 377 -28.18 -28.20 -30.67
CA ALA A 377 -28.67 -28.95 -29.50
C ALA A 377 -27.62 -28.68 -28.39
N ILE A 378 -27.89 -27.89 -27.34
CA ILE A 378 -28.70 -28.17 -26.15
C ILE A 378 -28.46 -29.58 -25.61
N VAL A 379 -27.62 -29.65 -24.58
CA VAL A 379 -27.57 -30.76 -23.62
C VAL A 379 -28.28 -30.29 -22.36
N THR A 380 -29.35 -30.98 -21.99
CA THR A 380 -29.99 -30.91 -20.67
C THR A 380 -29.60 -32.19 -19.93
N LEU A 381 -29.09 -32.04 -18.72
CA LEU A 381 -28.62 -33.12 -17.85
C LEU A 381 -29.79 -33.96 -17.29
N SER A 382 -29.58 -35.27 -17.19
CA SER A 382 -30.22 -36.17 -16.22
C SER A 382 -29.23 -37.25 -15.81
#